data_AF-A0A1T5J9C7-F1
#
_entry.id   AF-A0A1T5J9C7-F1
#
_cell.length_a   1.000
_cell.length_b   1.000
_cell.length_c   1.000
_cell.angle_alpha   90.00
_cell.angle_beta   90.00
_cell.angle_gamma   90.00
#
_symmetry.space_group_name_H-M   'P 1'
#
loop_
_entity.id
_entity.type
_entity.pdbx_description
1 polymer ?
#
loop_
_entity_poly.entity_id
_entity_poly.type
_entity_poly.pdbx_seq_one_letter_code
_entity_poly.pdbx_strand_id
1 'polypeptide(L)'
;MFNSTGNNFGAGQIQFKDYQASNYVVLNSKFTFDTTSPAYQACEQLEIYVPDLTIDRSAVGAVFIRFEDEQHYSWGDSIYDGGSILKSWVKDKNTIVIEKQPWFDQNGPLIIYILTLYPQLNQGANTIKGIQQRLTMTTDGNYLHFSYETFMVAFEHWVFIHLLFSGCTYAYRDSLWEVTMEELPAGITADIPICGGGNQMHPECDGMTEAHIENGVLSNQRRVMGFWDTGHDPFVYAFLVRDTNA
;
A
#
# COMPACT_ATOMS: atom_id res chain seq x y z
N MET A 1 -10.43 -12.90 7.87
CA MET A 1 -10.20 -11.63 8.59
C MET A 1 -9.89 -11.95 10.03
N PHE A 2 -8.92 -11.26 10.64
CA PHE A 2 -8.62 -11.37 12.08
C PHE A 2 -8.16 -10.02 12.64
N ASN A 3 -8.12 -9.89 13.96
CA ASN A 3 -7.58 -8.71 14.64
C ASN A 3 -6.24 -9.05 15.31
N SER A 4 -5.33 -8.08 15.36
CA SER A 4 -4.12 -8.18 16.17
C SER A 4 -4.47 -8.38 17.65
N THR A 5 -3.60 -9.10 18.34
CA THR A 5 -3.66 -9.31 19.80
C THR A 5 -2.90 -8.23 20.56
N GLY A 6 -2.07 -7.44 19.88
CA GLY A 6 -1.39 -6.26 20.40
C GLY A 6 -0.32 -5.74 19.44
N ASN A 7 0.42 -4.72 19.88
CA ASN A 7 1.63 -4.25 19.21
C ASN A 7 2.54 -3.51 20.22
N ASN A 8 3.81 -3.32 19.88
CA ASN A 8 4.79 -2.65 20.75
C ASN A 8 4.92 -1.13 20.53
N PHE A 9 4.14 -0.53 19.62
CA PHE A 9 4.33 0.86 19.16
C PHE A 9 3.09 1.76 19.32
N GLY A 10 2.02 1.28 19.96
CA GLY A 10 0.87 2.08 20.36
C GLY A 10 -0.25 2.26 19.33
N ALA A 11 -0.29 1.47 18.25
CA ALA A 11 -1.28 1.61 17.16
C ALA A 11 -2.71 1.11 17.48
N GLY A 12 -3.00 0.73 18.72
CA GLY A 12 -4.27 0.08 19.06
C GLY A 12 -4.45 -1.30 18.40
N GLN A 13 -5.70 -1.75 18.28
CA GLN A 13 -6.01 -3.01 17.60
C GLN A 13 -6.02 -2.80 16.09
N ILE A 14 -5.33 -3.67 15.36
CA ILE A 14 -5.18 -3.62 13.90
C ILE A 14 -6.01 -4.75 13.29
N GLN A 15 -6.87 -4.43 12.32
CA GLN A 15 -7.68 -5.42 11.62
C GLN A 15 -7.01 -5.84 10.31
N PHE A 16 -6.91 -7.15 10.09
CA PHE A 16 -6.35 -7.74 8.89
C PHE A 16 -7.42 -8.45 8.09
N LYS A 17 -7.58 -8.06 6.84
CA LYS A 17 -8.20 -8.92 5.82
C LYS A 17 -7.10 -9.83 5.28
N ASP A 18 -7.36 -11.15 5.28
CA ASP A 18 -6.32 -12.14 5.04
C ASP A 18 -6.81 -13.31 4.18
N TYR A 19 -5.87 -13.88 3.44
CA TYR A 19 -5.97 -15.21 2.87
C TYR A 19 -4.75 -16.02 3.28
N GLN A 20 -4.97 -17.21 3.84
CA GLN A 20 -3.91 -18.04 4.40
C GLN A 20 -3.87 -19.40 3.70
N ALA A 21 -2.76 -19.65 3.00
CA ALA A 21 -2.43 -20.96 2.44
C ALA A 21 -1.39 -21.66 3.32
N SER A 22 -1.09 -22.93 3.04
CA SER A 22 -0.08 -23.69 3.80
C SER A 22 1.36 -23.20 3.60
N ASN A 23 1.61 -22.29 2.67
CA ASN A 23 2.96 -21.87 2.28
C ASN A 23 3.11 -20.36 2.04
N TYR A 24 2.03 -19.59 2.13
CA TYR A 24 2.07 -18.14 2.09
C TYR A 24 0.82 -17.58 2.76
N VAL A 25 0.91 -16.32 3.17
CA VAL A 25 -0.25 -15.54 3.59
C VAL A 25 -0.29 -14.25 2.78
N VAL A 26 -1.48 -13.78 2.44
CA VAL A 26 -1.72 -12.45 1.86
C VAL A 26 -2.44 -11.63 2.90
N LEU A 27 -1.89 -10.47 3.25
CA LEU A 27 -2.40 -9.62 4.31
C LEU A 27 -2.72 -8.23 3.77
N ASN A 28 -3.93 -7.75 4.08
CA ASN A 28 -4.35 -6.37 3.89
C ASN A 28 -4.70 -5.71 5.22
N SER A 29 -4.07 -4.56 5.49
CA SER A 29 -4.40 -3.72 6.62
C SER A 29 -3.96 -2.28 6.35
N LYS A 30 -4.72 -1.33 6.90
CA LYS A 30 -4.35 0.07 7.01
C LYS A 30 -4.48 0.48 8.47
N PHE A 31 -3.48 1.14 9.04
CA PHE A 31 -3.54 1.63 10.42
C PHE A 31 -2.64 2.84 10.60
N THR A 32 -2.98 3.65 11.60
CA THR A 32 -2.27 4.88 11.96
C THR A 32 -1.69 4.77 13.36
N PHE A 33 -0.55 5.41 13.60
CA PHE A 33 0.05 5.50 14.93
C PHE A 33 0.80 6.81 15.13
N ASP A 34 0.95 7.18 16.40
CA ASP A 34 1.59 8.41 16.84
C ASP A 34 3.07 8.17 17.15
N THR A 35 3.93 8.85 16.41
CA THR A 35 5.40 8.80 16.58
C THR A 35 5.87 9.46 17.86
N THR A 36 5.08 10.36 18.46
CA THR A 36 5.42 10.98 19.74
C THR A 36 5.17 10.06 20.93
N SER A 37 4.51 8.91 20.71
CA SER A 37 4.19 7.97 21.78
C SER A 37 5.45 7.33 22.38
N PRO A 38 5.51 7.18 23.73
CA PRO A 38 6.64 6.51 24.38
C PRO A 38 6.86 5.07 23.89
N ALA A 39 5.80 4.37 23.50
CA ALA A 39 5.86 3.01 22.97
C ALA A 39 6.63 2.96 21.64
N TYR A 40 6.27 3.82 20.69
CA TYR A 40 6.98 3.94 19.42
C TYR A 40 8.43 4.39 19.62
N GLN A 41 8.67 5.38 20.48
CA GLN A 41 10.02 5.89 20.75
C GLN A 41 10.95 4.84 21.37
N ALA A 42 10.40 3.95 22.21
CA ALA A 42 11.17 2.90 22.89
C ALA A 42 11.47 1.67 22.02
N CYS A 43 10.72 1.44 20.93
CA CYS A 43 10.91 0.28 20.07
C CYS A 43 11.99 0.51 19.00
N GLU A 44 12.77 -0.54 18.71
CA GLU A 44 13.76 -0.55 17.62
C GLU A 44 13.16 -1.04 16.30
N GLN A 45 12.05 -1.78 16.38
CA GLN A 45 11.27 -2.29 15.25
C GLN A 45 9.80 -2.37 15.66
N LEU A 46 8.90 -2.23 14.69
CA LEU A 46 7.46 -2.31 14.92
C LEU A 46 7.04 -3.77 14.90
N GLU A 47 6.61 -4.30 16.04
CA GLU A 47 6.11 -5.67 16.17
C GLU A 47 4.60 -5.65 16.38
N ILE A 48 3.88 -6.36 15.52
CA ILE A 48 2.45 -6.59 15.60
C ILE A 48 2.24 -8.04 16.01
N TYR A 49 1.58 -8.24 17.16
CA TYR A 49 1.23 -9.56 17.65
C TYR A 49 -0.11 -9.97 17.05
N VAL A 50 -0.18 -11.19 16.50
CA VAL A 50 -1.35 -11.71 15.78
C VAL A 50 -1.70 -13.11 16.29
N PRO A 51 -2.91 -13.63 16.03
CA PRO A 51 -3.18 -15.05 16.17
C PRO A 51 -2.22 -15.88 15.30
N ASP A 52 -2.09 -17.17 15.61
CA ASP A 52 -1.23 -18.07 14.83
C ASP A 52 -1.61 -18.04 13.33
N LEU A 53 -0.66 -17.62 12.50
CA LEU A 53 -0.69 -17.70 11.05
C LEU A 53 -0.39 -19.13 10.58
N THR A 54 -0.79 -19.46 9.36
CA THR A 54 -0.49 -20.76 8.73
C THR A 54 0.98 -20.97 8.39
N ILE A 55 1.79 -19.92 8.42
CA ILE A 55 3.24 -19.98 8.15
C ILE A 55 4.02 -19.60 9.40
N ASP A 56 5.15 -20.30 9.62
CA ASP A 56 6.01 -19.99 10.77
C ASP A 56 6.86 -18.76 10.55
N ARG A 57 7.49 -18.60 9.39
CA ARG A 57 8.35 -17.44 9.06
C ARG A 57 8.26 -17.15 7.58
N SER A 58 8.43 -15.88 7.20
CA SER A 58 8.40 -15.48 5.79
C SER A 58 9.73 -14.93 5.29
N ALA A 59 9.90 -14.91 3.97
CA ALA A 59 10.84 -13.99 3.34
C ALA A 59 10.46 -12.53 3.64
N VAL A 60 11.40 -11.61 3.41
CA VAL A 60 11.14 -10.17 3.54
C VAL A 60 10.21 -9.71 2.41
N GLY A 61 9.11 -9.10 2.79
CA GLY A 61 8.20 -8.35 1.92
C GLY A 61 8.37 -6.84 2.10
N ALA A 62 7.51 -6.10 1.41
CA ALA A 62 7.44 -4.64 1.43
C ALA A 62 6.07 -4.18 1.93
N VAL A 63 6.05 -3.14 2.76
CA VAL A 63 4.84 -2.43 3.19
C VAL A 63 5.05 -0.94 2.96
N PHE A 64 3.98 -0.17 2.83
CA PHE A 64 4.09 1.27 2.59
C PHE A 64 3.85 2.04 3.87
N ILE A 65 4.58 3.14 4.02
CA ILE A 65 4.41 4.12 5.09
C ILE A 65 4.16 5.48 4.46
N ARG A 66 3.21 6.24 5.02
CA ARG A 66 2.86 7.60 4.59
C ARG A 66 2.60 8.49 5.80
N PHE A 67 2.79 9.78 5.65
CA PHE A 67 2.21 10.82 6.48
C PHE A 67 1.55 11.87 5.60
N GLU A 68 0.64 12.64 6.19
CA GLU A 68 -0.01 13.76 5.51
C GLU A 68 0.66 15.07 5.91
N ASP A 69 0.94 15.93 4.93
CA ASP A 69 1.46 17.27 5.15
C ASP A 69 0.73 18.23 4.22
N GLU A 70 -0.21 18.98 4.78
CA GLU A 70 -0.99 19.98 4.07
C GLU A 70 -0.59 21.37 4.56
N GLN A 71 -0.15 22.20 3.62
CA GLN A 71 0.36 23.54 3.91
C GLN A 71 -0.51 24.58 3.22
N HIS A 72 -0.99 25.54 4.01
CA HIS A 72 -1.86 26.62 3.55
C HIS A 72 -1.04 27.88 3.25
N TYR A 73 -1.05 28.32 1.99
CA TYR A 73 -0.40 29.54 1.54
C TYR A 73 -1.44 30.58 1.07
N SER A 74 -1.02 31.84 0.96
CA SER A 74 -1.89 32.92 0.48
C SER A 74 -2.39 32.74 -0.96
N TRP A 75 -1.74 31.86 -1.73
CA TRP A 75 -2.06 31.55 -3.13
C TRP A 75 -2.73 30.18 -3.31
N GLY A 76 -2.98 29.44 -2.23
CA GLY A 76 -3.65 28.14 -2.26
C GLY A 76 -3.04 27.12 -1.31
N ASP A 77 -3.63 25.93 -1.30
CA ASP A 77 -3.19 24.81 -0.49
C ASP A 77 -2.19 23.96 -1.28
N SER A 78 -1.17 23.45 -0.58
CA SER A 78 -0.16 22.56 -1.15
C SER A 78 -0.07 21.29 -0.34
N ILE A 79 -0.11 20.16 -1.05
CA ILE A 79 -0.05 18.82 -0.47
C ILE A 79 1.37 18.30 -0.64
N TYR A 80 2.05 18.05 0.47
CA TYR A 80 3.42 17.52 0.55
C TYR A 80 3.45 16.16 1.26
N ASP A 81 2.34 15.43 1.23
CA ASP A 81 2.25 14.06 1.75
C ASP A 81 3.47 13.23 1.30
N GLY A 82 4.16 12.66 2.28
CA GLY A 82 5.41 11.95 2.08
C GLY A 82 5.28 10.49 2.48
N GLY A 83 6.09 9.64 1.87
CA GLY A 83 6.07 8.22 2.19
C GLY A 83 7.27 7.46 1.64
N SER A 84 7.34 6.20 2.02
CA SER A 84 8.37 5.28 1.52
C SER A 84 7.89 3.84 1.66
N ILE A 85 8.79 2.90 1.35
CA ILE A 85 8.58 1.47 1.48
C ILE A 85 9.46 0.97 2.63
N LEU A 86 8.86 0.20 3.53
CA LEU A 86 9.53 -0.44 4.65
C LEU A 86 9.59 -1.95 4.43
N LYS A 87 10.68 -2.58 4.88
CA LYS A 87 10.77 -4.03 5.00
C LYS A 87 9.80 -4.54 6.05
N SER A 88 9.14 -5.65 5.74
CA SER A 88 8.31 -6.37 6.69
C SER A 88 8.43 -7.87 6.52
N TRP A 89 8.27 -8.64 7.59
CA TRP A 89 8.28 -10.09 7.54
C TRP A 89 7.51 -10.71 8.71
N VAL A 90 7.05 -11.94 8.51
CA VAL A 90 6.57 -12.82 9.58
C VAL A 90 7.81 -13.40 10.27
N LYS A 91 8.09 -12.94 11.50
CA LYS A 91 9.26 -13.34 12.31
C LYS A 91 9.08 -14.74 12.89
N ASP A 92 7.87 -15.00 13.34
CA ASP A 92 7.34 -16.26 13.84
C ASP A 92 5.82 -16.29 13.55
N LYS A 93 5.17 -17.43 13.79
CA LYS A 93 3.75 -17.63 13.43
C LYS A 93 2.78 -16.61 14.05
N ASN A 94 3.18 -15.85 15.06
CA ASN A 94 2.30 -14.90 15.74
C ASN A 94 2.87 -13.47 15.84
N THR A 95 3.93 -13.17 15.09
CA THR A 95 4.57 -11.85 15.09
C THR A 95 4.91 -11.39 13.68
N ILE A 96 4.30 -10.26 13.27
CA ILE A 96 4.68 -9.52 12.06
C ILE A 96 5.60 -8.39 12.48
N VAL A 97 6.74 -8.26 11.81
CA VAL A 97 7.70 -7.18 12.03
C VAL A 97 7.69 -6.23 10.85
N ILE A 98 7.82 -4.94 11.13
CA ILE A 98 8.10 -3.89 10.16
C ILE A 98 9.35 -3.13 10.65
N GLU A 99 10.29 -2.88 9.75
CA GLU A 99 11.48 -2.10 10.11
C GLU A 99 11.07 -0.68 10.52
N LYS A 100 11.74 -0.12 11.53
CA LYS A 100 11.60 1.28 11.91
C LYS A 100 12.68 2.09 11.21
N GLN A 101 12.30 3.20 10.59
CA GLN A 101 13.23 4.12 9.92
C GLN A 101 13.29 5.44 10.68
N PRO A 102 14.46 5.84 11.24
CA PRO A 102 14.57 7.02 12.10
C PRO A 102 14.12 8.34 11.46
N TRP A 103 14.16 8.43 10.13
CA TRP A 103 13.70 9.61 9.40
C TRP A 103 12.21 9.92 9.66
N PHE A 104 11.38 8.89 9.88
CA PHE A 104 9.96 9.09 10.19
C PHE A 104 9.69 9.45 11.65
N ASP A 105 10.69 9.43 12.54
CA ASP A 105 10.49 9.72 13.98
C ASP A 105 10.05 11.17 14.24
N GLN A 106 10.32 12.07 13.29
CA GLN A 106 9.96 13.50 13.36
C GLN A 106 8.67 13.82 12.59
N ASN A 107 8.13 12.85 11.86
CA ASN A 107 6.93 13.01 11.04
C ASN A 107 5.74 12.34 11.74
N GLY A 108 4.52 12.77 11.41
CA GLY A 108 3.32 11.99 11.73
C GLY A 108 2.08 12.80 12.11
N PRO A 109 0.96 12.11 12.38
CA PRO A 109 0.80 10.67 12.51
C PRO A 109 1.19 9.84 11.27
N LEU A 110 1.76 8.65 11.47
CA LEU A 110 2.16 7.77 10.38
C LEU A 110 1.06 6.77 10.06
N ILE A 111 0.86 6.51 8.78
CA ILE A 111 -0.11 5.56 8.23
C ILE A 111 0.68 4.43 7.55
N ILE A 112 0.41 3.19 7.92
CA ILE A 112 0.99 2.02 7.26
C ILE A 112 -0.08 1.26 6.47
N TYR A 113 0.31 0.81 5.28
CA TYR A 113 -0.46 -0.07 4.40
C TYR A 113 0.30 -1.39 4.27
N ILE A 114 -0.25 -2.44 4.84
CA ILE A 114 0.18 -3.81 4.57
C ILE A 114 -0.69 -4.29 3.42
N LEU A 115 -0.10 -4.52 2.24
CA LEU A 115 -0.78 -4.97 1.02
C LEU A 115 0.07 -6.05 0.35
N THR A 116 0.40 -7.08 1.11
CA THR A 116 1.64 -7.84 0.90
C THR A 116 1.38 -9.34 0.96
N LEU A 117 2.05 -10.08 0.08
CA LEU A 117 2.16 -11.54 0.16
C LEU A 117 3.47 -11.90 0.87
N TYR A 118 3.35 -12.71 1.92
CA TYR A 118 4.48 -13.25 2.69
C TYR A 118 4.65 -14.73 2.37
N PRO A 119 5.63 -15.11 1.53
CA PRO A 119 5.92 -16.51 1.24
C PRO A 119 6.72 -17.13 2.38
N GLN A 120 6.39 -18.37 2.75
CA GLN A 120 7.08 -19.09 3.81
C GLN A 120 8.55 -19.33 3.45
N LEU A 121 9.44 -19.04 4.40
CA LEU A 121 10.88 -19.31 4.26
C LEU A 121 11.17 -20.81 4.30
N ASN A 122 12.21 -21.24 3.57
CA ASN A 122 12.75 -22.61 3.57
C ASN A 122 11.75 -23.71 3.19
N GLN A 123 10.72 -23.41 2.39
CA GLN A 123 9.92 -24.46 1.76
C GLN A 123 10.57 -24.97 0.46
N GLY A 124 10.86 -26.27 0.41
CA GLY A 124 11.23 -26.99 -0.81
C GLY A 124 10.01 -27.32 -1.68
N ALA A 125 9.26 -26.30 -2.09
CA ALA A 125 8.03 -26.45 -2.89
C ALA A 125 8.19 -25.88 -4.31
N ASN A 126 7.36 -26.34 -5.23
CA ASN A 126 7.29 -25.79 -6.58
C ASN A 126 6.70 -24.37 -6.55
N THR A 127 7.24 -23.48 -7.39
CA THR A 127 6.68 -22.14 -7.59
C THR A 127 5.27 -22.22 -8.16
N ILE A 128 4.32 -21.53 -7.54
CA ILE A 128 2.99 -21.31 -8.08
C ILE A 128 3.10 -20.16 -9.08
N LYS A 129 2.87 -20.44 -10.37
CA LYS A 129 2.89 -19.43 -11.42
C LYS A 129 1.49 -18.86 -11.60
N GLY A 130 1.36 -17.55 -11.43
CA GLY A 130 0.17 -16.81 -11.86
C GLY A 130 0.21 -16.52 -13.37
N ILE A 131 -0.94 -16.18 -13.93
CA ILE A 131 -1.06 -15.71 -15.32
C ILE A 131 -1.24 -14.20 -15.28
N GLN A 132 -0.29 -13.49 -15.89
CA GLN A 132 -0.44 -12.05 -16.14
C GLN A 132 -1.66 -11.82 -17.03
N GLN A 133 -2.55 -10.96 -16.56
CA GLN A 133 -3.78 -10.57 -17.23
C GLN A 133 -3.74 -9.07 -17.47
N ARG A 134 -4.31 -8.65 -18.59
CA ARG A 134 -4.51 -7.25 -18.88
C ARG A 134 -5.45 -6.62 -17.84
N LEU A 135 -5.14 -5.39 -17.47
CA LEU A 135 -6.01 -4.54 -16.67
C LEU A 135 -6.13 -3.19 -17.40
N THR A 136 -7.25 -3.00 -18.06
CA THR A 136 -7.60 -1.81 -18.82
C THR A 136 -8.14 -0.75 -17.86
N MET A 137 -7.49 0.40 -17.87
CA MET A 137 -7.81 1.55 -17.05
C MET A 137 -8.50 2.59 -17.94
N THR A 138 -9.76 2.91 -17.66
CA THR A 138 -10.53 3.89 -18.44
C THR A 138 -10.98 5.06 -17.58
N THR A 139 -10.93 6.25 -18.17
CA THR A 139 -11.39 7.51 -17.55
C THR A 139 -12.33 8.23 -18.50
N ASP A 140 -13.35 8.92 -17.97
CA ASP A 140 -14.19 9.78 -18.79
C ASP A 140 -13.35 10.93 -19.35
N GLY A 141 -13.40 11.15 -20.67
CA GLY A 141 -12.53 12.14 -21.34
C GLY A 141 -11.06 11.74 -21.49
N ASN A 142 -10.65 10.52 -21.13
CA ASN A 142 -9.29 10.00 -21.32
C ASN A 142 -8.19 10.93 -20.77
N TYR A 143 -8.35 11.40 -19.53
CA TYR A 143 -7.43 12.37 -18.93
C TYR A 143 -6.26 11.72 -18.17
N LEU A 144 -6.38 10.46 -17.76
CA LEU A 144 -5.33 9.73 -17.03
C LEU A 144 -4.85 8.55 -17.87
N HIS A 145 -3.54 8.40 -17.96
CA HIS A 145 -2.89 7.45 -18.84
C HIS A 145 -2.01 6.50 -18.04
N PHE A 146 -1.98 5.25 -18.50
CA PHE A 146 -1.27 4.15 -17.87
C PHE A 146 -0.33 3.50 -18.89
N SER A 147 0.83 3.07 -18.41
CA SER A 147 1.81 2.34 -19.20
C SER A 147 1.29 0.94 -19.55
N TYR A 148 1.85 0.36 -20.62
CA TYR A 148 1.58 -1.03 -21.04
C TYR A 148 2.01 -2.07 -19.98
N GLU A 149 2.81 -1.66 -19.00
CA GLU A 149 3.23 -2.46 -17.85
C GLU A 149 2.18 -2.48 -16.73
N THR A 150 1.01 -1.86 -16.94
CA THR A 150 -0.14 -2.04 -16.04
C THR A 150 -0.79 -3.39 -16.28
N PHE A 151 -0.85 -4.23 -15.23
CA PHE A 151 -1.44 -5.56 -15.30
C PHE A 151 -1.94 -6.03 -13.94
N MET A 152 -2.66 -7.16 -13.96
CA MET A 152 -3.02 -7.88 -12.76
C MET A 152 -2.69 -9.38 -12.88
N VAL A 153 -2.69 -10.06 -11.75
CA VAL A 153 -2.66 -11.52 -11.66
C VAL A 153 -3.75 -11.94 -10.69
N ALA A 154 -4.84 -12.52 -11.20
CA ALA A 154 -5.96 -12.96 -10.39
C ALA A 154 -5.80 -14.40 -9.92
N PHE A 155 -5.98 -14.61 -8.61
CA PHE A 155 -6.20 -15.91 -7.98
C PHE A 155 -7.64 -15.95 -7.41
N GLU A 156 -8.07 -17.13 -6.97
CA GLU A 156 -9.44 -17.33 -6.47
C GLU A 156 -9.79 -16.35 -5.32
N HIS A 157 -8.87 -16.15 -4.38
CA HIS A 157 -9.11 -15.41 -3.14
C HIS A 157 -8.38 -14.06 -3.04
N TRP A 158 -7.51 -13.74 -4.00
CA TRP A 158 -6.72 -12.51 -3.98
C TRP A 158 -6.25 -12.16 -5.39
N VAL A 159 -5.88 -10.90 -5.60
CA VAL A 159 -5.33 -10.38 -6.86
C VAL A 159 -4.04 -9.64 -6.56
N PHE A 160 -3.05 -9.79 -7.42
CA PHE A 160 -1.93 -8.86 -7.47
C PHE A 160 -2.22 -7.81 -8.54
N ILE A 161 -2.06 -6.54 -8.19
CA ILE A 161 -2.15 -5.42 -9.14
C ILE A 161 -0.80 -4.70 -9.22
N HIS A 162 -0.41 -4.38 -10.45
CA HIS A 162 0.67 -3.46 -10.75
C HIS A 162 0.12 -2.39 -11.67
N LEU A 163 0.07 -1.15 -11.19
CA LEU A 163 -0.34 0.00 -11.99
C LEU A 163 0.86 0.89 -12.18
N LEU A 164 1.11 1.31 -13.42
CA LEU A 164 2.17 2.24 -13.75
C LEU A 164 1.56 3.40 -14.52
N PHE A 165 1.60 4.59 -13.95
CA PHE A 165 1.01 5.79 -14.52
C PHE A 165 1.98 6.38 -15.53
N SER A 166 1.50 6.73 -16.72
CA SER A 166 2.32 7.34 -17.77
C SER A 166 2.04 8.83 -17.98
N GLY A 167 1.02 9.37 -17.31
CA GLY A 167 0.72 10.80 -17.30
C GLY A 167 -0.75 11.11 -17.04
N CYS A 168 -1.02 12.39 -16.80
CA CYS A 168 -2.33 13.00 -16.66
C CYS A 168 -2.42 14.26 -17.53
N THR A 169 -3.54 14.53 -18.18
CA THR A 169 -3.65 15.77 -18.96
C THR A 169 -3.58 16.99 -18.04
N TYR A 170 -2.94 18.06 -18.52
CA TYR A 170 -2.67 19.25 -17.70
C TYR A 170 -3.95 19.86 -17.09
N ALA A 171 -5.08 19.77 -17.78
CA ALA A 171 -6.37 20.30 -17.31
C ALA A 171 -6.94 19.55 -16.08
N TYR A 172 -6.53 18.30 -15.85
CA TYR A 172 -7.05 17.43 -14.79
C TYR A 172 -5.98 17.04 -13.75
N ARG A 173 -4.80 17.70 -13.80
CA ARG A 173 -3.66 17.39 -12.93
C ARG A 173 -3.93 17.62 -11.43
N ASP A 174 -4.89 18.49 -11.11
CA ASP A 174 -5.29 18.85 -9.75
C ASP A 174 -6.73 18.36 -9.45
N SER A 175 -7.30 17.52 -10.32
CA SER A 175 -8.65 16.96 -10.17
C SER A 175 -8.64 15.65 -9.39
N LEU A 176 -9.78 15.34 -8.78
CA LEU A 176 -10.07 13.99 -8.29
C LEU A 176 -9.96 13.01 -9.47
N TRP A 177 -9.32 11.87 -9.25
CA TRP A 177 -9.25 10.83 -10.28
C TRP A 177 -10.31 9.78 -10.00
N GLU A 178 -11.08 9.42 -11.02
CA GLU A 178 -11.93 8.23 -11.03
C GLU A 178 -11.59 7.41 -12.27
N VAL A 179 -11.17 6.16 -12.04
CA VAL A 179 -10.67 5.27 -13.09
C VAL A 179 -11.39 3.96 -13.00
N THR A 180 -12.09 3.57 -14.08
CA THR A 180 -12.69 2.25 -14.19
C THR A 180 -11.61 1.22 -14.50
N MET A 181 -11.61 0.12 -13.76
CA MET A 181 -10.69 -1.02 -13.86
C MET A 181 -11.46 -2.20 -14.49
N GLU A 182 -11.51 -2.26 -15.83
CA GLU A 182 -12.53 -3.03 -16.57
C GLU A 182 -12.52 -4.53 -16.25
N GLU A 183 -11.34 -5.13 -16.11
CA GLU A 183 -11.18 -6.57 -15.86
C GLU A 183 -11.00 -6.92 -14.39
N LEU A 184 -11.03 -5.96 -13.46
CA LEU A 184 -10.81 -6.23 -12.04
C LEU A 184 -11.89 -7.20 -11.51
N PRO A 185 -11.49 -8.31 -10.85
CA PRO A 185 -12.46 -9.21 -10.23
C PRO A 185 -13.32 -8.50 -9.17
N ALA A 186 -14.58 -8.90 -9.06
CA ALA A 186 -15.46 -8.41 -8.00
C ALA A 186 -14.93 -8.76 -6.60
N GLY A 187 -15.40 -7.99 -5.60
CA GLY A 187 -15.01 -8.15 -4.20
C GLY A 187 -13.62 -7.62 -3.89
N ILE A 188 -13.15 -6.60 -4.60
CA ILE A 188 -11.92 -5.88 -4.25
C ILE A 188 -12.31 -4.51 -3.71
N THR A 189 -12.13 -4.35 -2.40
CA THR A 189 -12.19 -3.07 -1.71
C THR A 189 -10.90 -2.87 -0.92
N ALA A 190 -10.18 -1.78 -1.18
CA ALA A 190 -8.91 -1.49 -0.51
C ALA A 190 -8.49 -0.01 -0.64
N ASP A 191 -7.92 0.52 0.43
CA ASP A 191 -7.09 1.72 0.38
C ASP A 191 -5.68 1.34 -0.07
N ILE A 192 -5.17 2.01 -1.09
CA ILE A 192 -3.89 1.72 -1.73
C ILE A 192 -3.03 2.99 -1.82
N PRO A 193 -1.74 2.92 -1.49
CA PRO A 193 -0.83 4.03 -1.71
C PRO A 193 -0.43 4.09 -3.19
N ILE A 194 -0.45 5.30 -3.73
CA ILE A 194 0.20 5.64 -5.00
C ILE A 194 1.55 6.26 -4.66
N CYS A 195 2.62 5.58 -5.05
CA CYS A 195 3.97 6.09 -4.96
C CYS A 195 4.21 7.04 -6.14
N GLY A 196 4.49 8.30 -5.85
CA GLY A 196 4.88 9.29 -6.84
C GLY A 196 6.38 9.33 -7.07
N GLY A 197 6.91 10.55 -7.22
CA GLY A 197 8.32 10.83 -7.38
C GLY A 197 8.82 11.73 -6.24
N GLY A 198 9.60 12.75 -6.57
CA GLY A 198 10.17 13.66 -5.59
C GLY A 198 9.13 14.43 -4.78
N ASN A 199 9.52 14.72 -3.54
CA ASN A 199 8.77 15.58 -2.62
C ASN A 199 9.60 16.82 -2.27
N GLN A 200 9.11 18.00 -2.65
CA GLN A 200 9.86 19.25 -2.52
C GLN A 200 10.10 19.66 -1.06
N MET A 201 9.17 19.35 -0.15
CA MET A 201 9.30 19.69 1.27
C MET A 201 9.96 18.58 2.08
N HIS A 202 9.96 17.36 1.55
CA HIS A 202 10.53 16.17 2.18
C HIS A 202 11.45 15.42 1.20
N PRO A 203 12.61 15.99 0.83
CA PRO A 203 13.44 15.46 -0.25
C PRO A 203 14.06 14.08 0.04
N GLU A 204 13.98 13.60 1.29
CA GLU A 204 14.42 12.26 1.67
C GLU A 204 13.36 11.17 1.46
N CYS A 205 12.14 11.52 1.02
CA CYS A 205 11.07 10.56 0.75
C CYS A 205 10.34 10.86 -0.57
N ASP A 206 9.52 9.90 -1.00
CA ASP A 206 8.70 10.07 -2.19
C ASP A 206 7.40 10.78 -1.83
N GLY A 207 6.86 11.56 -2.77
CA GLY A 207 5.49 12.01 -2.72
C GLY A 207 4.56 10.80 -2.73
N MET A 208 3.70 10.67 -1.73
CA MET A 208 2.83 9.50 -1.61
C MET A 208 1.42 9.91 -1.24
N THR A 209 0.44 9.39 -1.99
CA THR A 209 -0.97 9.65 -1.71
C THR A 209 -1.75 8.35 -1.59
N GLU A 210 -3.00 8.44 -1.15
CA GLU A 210 -3.91 7.29 -1.04
C GLU A 210 -4.98 7.37 -2.12
N ALA A 211 -5.20 6.24 -2.79
CA ALA A 211 -6.37 5.97 -3.59
C ALA A 211 -7.22 4.88 -2.94
N HIS A 212 -8.50 4.84 -3.30
CA HIS A 212 -9.45 3.85 -2.85
C HIS A 212 -9.98 3.06 -4.05
N ILE A 213 -9.91 1.73 -3.96
CA ILE A 213 -10.54 0.82 -4.92
C ILE A 213 -11.84 0.33 -4.32
N GLU A 214 -12.95 0.48 -5.04
CA GLU A 214 -14.23 -0.15 -4.73
C GLU A 214 -15.04 -0.31 -6.01
N ASN A 215 -15.77 -1.43 -6.15
CA ASN A 215 -16.67 -1.71 -7.29
C ASN A 215 -16.01 -1.55 -8.67
N GLY A 216 -14.72 -1.91 -8.78
CA GLY A 216 -13.97 -1.78 -10.04
C GLY A 216 -13.60 -0.34 -10.38
N VAL A 217 -13.69 0.60 -9.44
CA VAL A 217 -13.29 2.00 -9.62
C VAL A 217 -12.15 2.31 -8.66
N LEU A 218 -11.04 2.83 -9.20
CA LEU A 218 -9.97 3.47 -8.44
C LEU A 218 -10.28 4.96 -8.35
N SER A 219 -10.44 5.47 -7.14
CA SER A 219 -10.66 6.88 -6.85
C SER A 219 -9.50 7.48 -6.07
N ASN A 220 -9.10 8.70 -6.37
CA ASN A 220 -8.08 9.41 -5.61
C ASN A 220 -8.56 10.83 -5.26
N GLN A 221 -8.48 11.17 -3.97
CA GLN A 221 -8.94 12.44 -3.43
C GLN A 221 -7.84 13.49 -3.24
N ARG A 222 -6.56 13.10 -3.40
CA ARG A 222 -5.42 13.98 -3.15
C ARG A 222 -4.40 13.85 -4.29
N ARG A 223 -3.79 14.98 -4.66
CA ARG A 223 -2.74 14.98 -5.68
C ARG A 223 -1.50 14.26 -5.13
N VAL A 224 -0.89 13.40 -5.93
CA VAL A 224 0.43 12.85 -5.61
C VAL A 224 1.53 13.81 -6.07
N MET A 225 2.45 14.12 -5.17
CA MET A 225 3.66 14.87 -5.52
C MET A 225 4.63 14.02 -6.34
N GLY A 226 5.44 14.66 -7.16
CA GLY A 226 6.39 13.98 -8.04
C GLY A 226 5.75 13.17 -9.19
N PHE A 227 4.44 13.30 -9.43
CA PHE A 227 3.74 12.62 -10.56
C PHE A 227 4.33 12.95 -11.94
N TRP A 228 5.11 14.04 -12.02
CA TRP A 228 5.65 14.61 -13.25
C TRP A 228 7.17 14.69 -13.28
N ASP A 229 7.82 14.01 -12.34
CA ASP A 229 9.26 14.09 -12.21
C ASP A 229 9.95 13.33 -13.33
N THR A 230 11.01 13.93 -13.86
CA THR A 230 11.81 13.28 -14.90
C THR A 230 12.63 12.16 -14.26
N GLY A 231 12.26 10.91 -14.55
CA GLY A 231 12.96 9.72 -14.05
C GLY A 231 12.20 8.90 -13.00
N HIS A 232 10.96 9.29 -12.67
CA HIS A 232 10.09 8.55 -11.77
C HIS A 232 8.71 8.36 -12.42
N ASP A 233 8.30 7.12 -12.61
CA ASP A 233 6.94 6.79 -13.04
C ASP A 233 6.12 6.42 -11.80
N PRO A 234 5.04 7.15 -11.50
CA PRO A 234 4.20 6.83 -10.35
C PRO A 234 3.60 5.45 -10.50
N PHE A 235 3.48 4.72 -9.39
CA PHE A 235 3.03 3.34 -9.43
C PHE A 235 2.20 2.93 -8.22
N VAL A 236 1.45 1.85 -8.41
CA VAL A 236 0.80 1.06 -7.37
C VAL A 236 1.31 -0.36 -7.47
N TYR A 237 1.60 -0.96 -6.33
CA TYR A 237 2.01 -2.35 -6.22
C TYR A 237 1.33 -2.97 -5.01
N ALA A 238 0.35 -3.85 -5.22
CA ALA A 238 -0.46 -4.35 -4.11
C ALA A 238 -0.94 -5.79 -4.35
N PHE A 239 -0.88 -6.59 -3.29
CA PHE A 239 -1.60 -7.87 -3.18
C PHE A 239 -2.89 -7.62 -2.41
N LEU A 240 -4.05 -7.82 -3.03
CA LEU A 240 -5.36 -7.49 -2.50
C LEU A 240 -6.20 -8.76 -2.34
N VAL A 241 -6.61 -9.05 -1.11
CA VAL A 241 -7.52 -10.13 -0.73
C VAL A 241 -8.93 -9.75 -1.17
N ARG A 242 -9.67 -10.73 -1.69
CA ARG A 242 -11.06 -10.56 -2.09
C ARG A 242 -12.00 -10.66 -0.90
N ASP A 243 -13.09 -9.90 -0.93
CA ASP A 243 -14.18 -10.06 0.01
C ASP A 243 -14.83 -11.42 -0.20
N THR A 244 -14.93 -12.21 0.86
CA THR A 244 -15.44 -13.59 0.80
C THR A 244 -16.96 -13.69 0.58
N ASN A 245 -17.62 -12.58 0.23
CA ASN A 245 -19.07 -12.47 0.03
C ASN A 245 -19.42 -11.62 -1.22
N ALA A 246 -18.93 -12.00 -2.40
CA ALA A 246 -19.46 -11.48 -3.67
C ALA A 246 -20.25 -12.57 -4.40
#